data_AF-A0A3N0E7A9-F1
#
_entry.id   AF-A0A3N0E7A9-F1
#
_cell.length_a   1.000
_cell.length_b   1.000
_cell.length_c   1.000
_cell.angle_alpha   90.00
_cell.angle_beta   90.00
_cell.angle_gamma   90.00
#
_symmetry.space_group_name_H-M   'P 1'
#
loop_
_entity.id
_entity.type
_entity.pdbx_description
1 polymer ?
#
loop_
_entity_poly.entity_id
_entity_poly.type
_entity_poly.pdbx_seq_one_letter_code
_entity_poly.pdbx_strand_id
1 'polypeptide(L)' 'MRHDTDWFKSSHSAGASNACVEARITPMDVHVRDSTHPHGAVLTVDTPAWWAFLKAVRSDQL' A
#
# COMPACT_ATOMS: atom_id res chain seq x y z
N MET A 1 -13.78 -4.28 -14.66
CA MET A 1 -13.18 -3.04 -14.12
C MET A 1 -11.74 -3.34 -13.73
N ARG A 2 -10.76 -2.75 -14.41
CA ARG A 2 -9.36 -2.86 -14.00
C ARG A 2 -9.13 -1.74 -12.99
N HIS A 3 -9.28 -2.01 -11.70
CA HIS A 3 -8.86 -1.06 -10.68
C HIS A 3 -7.36 -1.24 -10.48
N ASP A 4 -6.61 -0.63 -11.40
CA ASP A 4 -5.20 -0.32 -11.20
C ASP A 4 -5.12 1.16 -10.81
N THR A 5 -4.70 1.44 -9.58
CA THR A 5 -4.86 2.77 -8.97
C THR A 5 -3.73 3.74 -9.30
N ASP A 6 -2.74 3.32 -10.09
CA ASP A 6 -1.39 3.91 -10.07
C ASP A 6 -0.82 3.95 -8.63
N TRP A 7 0.37 4.52 -8.46
CA TRP A 7 0.97 4.73 -7.15
C TRP A 7 0.33 5.93 -6.45
N PHE A 8 -0.13 5.74 -5.22
CA PHE A 8 -0.74 6.80 -4.42
C PHE A 8 -0.24 6.80 -2.97
N LYS A 9 -0.29 7.98 -2.35
CA LYS A 9 -0.03 8.20 -0.92
C LYS A 9 -1.34 8.32 -0.16
N SER A 10 -1.32 8.09 1.14
CA SER A 10 -2.47 8.37 2.00
C SER A 10 -2.78 9.87 1.98
N SER A 11 -4.08 10.22 1.99
CA SER A 11 -4.54 11.61 2.16
C SER A 11 -4.12 12.21 3.51
N HIS A 12 -3.74 11.36 4.49
CA HIS A 12 -3.25 11.80 5.80
C HIS A 12 -1.75 12.14 5.79
N SER A 13 -1.04 11.92 4.68
CA SER A 13 0.41 12.16 4.56
C SER A 13 0.78 13.62 4.27
N ALA A 14 -0.16 14.56 4.30
CA ALA A 14 0.07 15.96 3.90
C ALA A 14 0.84 16.82 4.94
N GLY A 15 0.94 16.37 6.20
CA GLY A 15 1.39 17.22 7.31
C GLY A 15 2.80 16.95 7.88
N ALA A 16 3.49 15.90 7.46
CA ALA A 16 4.82 15.58 7.98
C ALA A 16 5.78 15.31 6.82
N SER A 17 6.88 16.05 6.79
CA SER A 17 8.04 15.77 5.94
C SER A 17 8.40 14.28 6.07
N ASN A 18 8.44 13.57 4.94
CA ASN A 18 8.70 12.13 4.80
C ASN A 18 7.44 11.24 4.88
N ALA A 19 6.59 11.35 3.85
CA ALA A 19 5.70 10.25 3.50
C ALA A 19 6.56 9.05 3.08
N CYS A 20 6.68 8.03 3.94
CA CYS A 20 7.63 6.92 3.75
C CYS A 20 7.09 5.79 2.86
N VAL A 21 5.79 5.76 2.51
CA VAL A 21 5.20 4.65 1.76
C VAL A 21 4.20 5.11 0.69
N GLU A 22 4.25 4.45 -0.47
CA GLU A 22 3.25 4.51 -1.54
C GLU A 22 2.67 3.11 -1.79
N ALA A 23 1.41 3.06 -2.19
CA ALA A 23 0.73 1.83 -2.57
C ALA A 23 0.19 1.90 -4.01
N ARG A 24 0.12 0.76 -4.67
CA ARG A 24 -0.62 0.56 -5.93
C ARG A 24 -1.45 -0.70 -5.81
N ILE A 25 -2.74 -0.59 -6.04
CA ILE A 25 -3.68 -1.71 -5.97
C ILE A 25 -3.96 -2.15 -7.40
N THR A 26 -3.82 -3.45 -7.64
CA THR A 26 -4.16 -4.11 -8.90
C THR A 26 -5.24 -5.16 -8.64
N PRO A 27 -5.79 -5.83 -9.67
CA PRO A 27 -6.76 -6.91 -9.45
C PRO A 27 -6.20 -8.09 -8.65
N MET A 28 -4.91 -8.40 -8.78
CA MET A 28 -4.29 -9.60 -8.21
C MET A 28 -3.45 -9.31 -6.98
N ASP A 29 -2.86 -8.11 -6.92
CA ASP A 29 -1.84 -7.77 -5.93
C ASP A 29 -1.96 -6.34 -5.44
N VAL A 30 -1.43 -6.11 -4.24
CA VAL A 30 -1.11 -4.80 -3.71
C VAL A 30 0.40 -4.65 -3.63
N HIS A 31 0.90 -3.60 -4.26
CA HIS A 31 2.31 -3.24 -4.27
C HIS A 31 2.54 -2.12 -3.27
N VAL A 32 3.57 -2.24 -2.43
CA VAL A 32 3.97 -1.23 -1.46
C VAL A 32 5.45 -0.91 -1.66
N ARG A 33 5.81 0.38 -1.68
CA ARG A 33 7.19 0.83 -1.81
C ARG A 33 7.50 2.02 -0.93
N ASP A 34 8.79 2.26 -0.71
CA ASP A 34 9.27 3.49 -0.09
C ASP A 34 9.10 4.68 -1.05
N SER A 35 8.43 5.75 -0.60
CA SER A 35 8.21 6.94 -1.45
C SER A 35 9.50 7.72 -1.74
N THR A 36 10.52 7.60 -0.89
CA THR A 36 11.82 8.27 -1.05
C THR A 36 12.78 7.47 -1.93
N HIS A 37 12.48 6.19 -2.14
CA HIS A 37 13.22 5.29 -3.04
C HIS A 37 12.28 4.63 -4.05
N PRO A 38 11.65 5.38 -4.98
CA PRO A 38 10.59 4.87 -5.86
C PRO A 38 11.06 3.79 -6.86
N HIS A 39 12.37 3.72 -7.09
CA HIS A 39 13.03 2.69 -7.92
C HIS A 39 13.66 1.56 -7.09
N GLY A 40 13.45 1.57 -5.77
CA GLY A 40 13.91 0.53 -4.84
C GLY A 40 13.02 -0.71 -4.88
N ALA A 41 13.18 -1.55 -3.86
CA ALA A 41 12.41 -2.78 -3.73
C ALA A 41 10.91 -2.49 -3.56
N VAL A 42 10.08 -3.36 -4.15
CA VAL A 42 8.62 -3.35 -4.02
C VAL A 42 8.20 -4.59 -3.26
N LEU A 43 7.44 -4.40 -2.18
CA LEU A 43 6.74 -5.48 -1.51
C LEU A 43 5.46 -5.77 -2.28
N THR A 44 5.32 -7.00 -2.78
CA THR A 44 4.10 -7.47 -3.45
C THR A 44 3.35 -8.41 -2.52
N VAL A 45 2.08 -8.11 -2.29
CA VAL A 45 1.18 -8.92 -1.45
C VAL A 45 -0.03 -9.29 -2.29
N ASP A 46 -0.41 -10.56 -2.32
CA ASP A 46 -1.63 -10.97 -3.04
C ASP A 46 -2.88 -10.31 -2.43
N THR A 47 -3.91 -10.08 -3.25
CA THR A 47 -5.14 -9.41 -2.83
C THR A 47 -5.81 -10.10 -1.62
N PRO A 48 -5.98 -11.44 -1.58
CA PRO A 48 -6.56 -12.12 -0.42
C PRO A 48 -5.80 -11.90 0.90
N ALA A 49 -4.47 -11.97 0.87
CA ALA A 49 -3.61 -11.75 2.03
C ALA A 49 -3.64 -10.29 2.47
N TRP A 50 -3.65 -9.34 1.53
CA TRP A 50 -3.82 -7.93 1.84
C TRP A 50 -5.14 -7.66 2.58
N TRP A 51 -6.25 -8.26 2.13
CA TRP A 51 -7.53 -8.15 2.83
C TRP A 51 -7.52 -8.80 4.21
N ALA A 52 -6.86 -9.96 4.36
CA ALA A 52 -6.70 -10.60 5.66
C ALA A 52 -5.91 -9.71 6.63
N PHE A 53 -4.79 -9.16 6.16
CA PHE A 53 -3.97 -8.21 6.90
C PHE A 53 -4.78 -6.98 7.35
N LEU A 54 -5.50 -6.31 6.45
CA LEU A 54 -6.32 -5.15 6.80
C LEU A 54 -7.41 -5.46 7.84
N LYS A 55 -8.02 -6.65 7.77
CA LYS A 55 -9.00 -7.09 8.77
C LYS A 55 -8.36 -7.29 10.15
N ALA A 56 -7.16 -7.88 10.19
CA ALA A 56 -6.43 -8.10 11.42
C ALA A 56 -5.97 -6.76 12.04
N VAL A 57 -5.43 -5.83 11.24
CA VAL A 57 -5.09 -4.45 11.70
C VAL A 57 -6.32 -3.76 12.29
N ARG A 58 -7.46 -3.77 11.58
CA ARG A 58 -8.69 -3.08 12.01
C ARG A 58 -9.25 -3.61 13.32
N SER A 59 -9.04 -4.90 13.57
CA SER A 59 -9.56 -5.60 14.74
C SER A 59 -8.56 -5.64 15.90
N ASP A 60 -7.40 -4.96 15.76
CA ASP A 60 -6.30 -4.95 16.74
C ASP A 60 -5.80 -6.37 17.07
N GLN A 61 -5.63 -7.19 16.03
CA GLN A 61 -5.20 -8.60 16.13
C GLN A 61 -3.80 -8.85 15.53
N LEU A 62 -2.99 -7.80 15.40
CA LEU A 62 -1.61 -7.86 14.92
C LEU A 62 -0.64 -7.30 15.96
#